data_AF-A0A939Y136-F1
#
_entry.id   AF-A0A939Y136-F1
#
_cell.length_a   1.000
_cell.length_b   1.000
_cell.length_c   1.000
_cell.angle_alpha   90.00
_cell.angle_beta   90.00
_cell.angle_gamma   90.00
#
_symmetry.space_group_name_H-M   'P 1'
#
loop_
_entity.id
_entity.type
_entity.pdbx_description
1 polymer ?
#
loop_
_entity_poly.entity_id
_entity_poly.type
_entity_poly.pdbx_seq_one_letter_code
_entity_poly.pdbx_strand_id
1 'polypeptide(L)'
;MSKISNRPDPNAAFPNPKIPSLCYIKNVVKNPRIIIGDYTYYDDVDGADQFEKHVSHFYDFIGDRLIIGKFCAIAKGIEFVMNGANHRMDGVTTYPFYIMGGDWGSAIAPVKDELPLKGDTVVGNDVWIGQNVTVMP
;
A
#
# COMPACT_ATOMS: atom_id res chain seq x y z
N MET A 1 -40.95 3.81 -9.54
CA MET A 1 -39.93 3.46 -10.55
C MET A 1 -38.58 3.89 -10.00
N SER A 2 -37.76 2.97 -9.51
CA SER A 2 -36.38 3.30 -9.10
C SER A 2 -35.60 3.65 -10.37
N LYS A 3 -34.95 4.82 -10.38
CA LYS A 3 -33.99 5.16 -11.44
C LYS A 3 -32.90 4.09 -11.39
N ILE A 4 -32.80 3.26 -12.44
CA ILE A 4 -31.62 2.43 -12.64
C ILE A 4 -30.44 3.40 -12.68
N SER A 5 -29.60 3.33 -11.67
CA SER A 5 -28.38 4.12 -11.59
C SER A 5 -27.43 3.63 -12.67
N ASN A 6 -27.22 4.41 -13.74
CA ASN A 6 -26.24 4.13 -14.81
C ASN A 6 -24.77 4.24 -14.36
N ARG A 7 -24.50 4.12 -13.05
CA ARG A 7 -23.16 4.25 -12.49
C ARG A 7 -22.52 2.86 -12.38
N PRO A 8 -21.19 2.75 -12.51
CA PRO A 8 -20.49 1.51 -12.22
C PRO A 8 -20.81 1.00 -10.80
N ASP A 9 -20.93 -0.33 -10.67
CA ASP A 9 -21.07 -0.97 -9.36
C ASP A 9 -19.77 -0.76 -8.55
N PRO A 10 -19.82 -0.08 -7.39
CA PRO A 10 -18.64 0.14 -6.57
C PRO A 10 -18.04 -1.15 -5.99
N ASN A 11 -18.77 -2.27 -6.01
CA ASN A 11 -18.31 -3.56 -5.53
C ASN A 11 -17.79 -4.48 -6.65
N ALA A 12 -17.84 -4.05 -7.91
CA ALA A 12 -17.20 -4.77 -9.00
C ALA A 12 -15.67 -4.57 -8.94
N ALA A 13 -14.89 -5.65 -9.07
CA ALA A 13 -13.43 -5.54 -9.18
C ALA A 13 -13.01 -4.84 -10.48
N PHE A 14 -13.66 -5.18 -11.60
CA PHE A 14 -13.40 -4.62 -12.93
C PHE A 14 -14.69 -3.95 -13.45
N PRO A 15 -14.87 -2.65 -13.21
CA PRO A 15 -16.14 -1.97 -13.45
C PRO A 15 -16.46 -1.73 -14.93
N ASN A 16 -15.45 -1.76 -15.81
CA ASN A 16 -15.62 -1.51 -17.24
C ASN A 16 -14.96 -2.63 -18.07
N PRO A 17 -15.74 -3.58 -18.63
CA PRO A 17 -15.21 -4.66 -19.45
C PRO A 17 -14.45 -4.21 -20.71
N LYS A 18 -14.62 -2.96 -21.14
CA LYS A 18 -13.89 -2.38 -22.28
C LYS A 18 -12.50 -1.86 -21.90
N ILE A 19 -12.19 -1.75 -20.61
CA ILE A 19 -10.91 -1.27 -20.07
C ILE A 19 -10.43 -2.27 -19.02
N PRO A 20 -9.90 -3.44 -19.44
CA PRO A 20 -9.53 -4.51 -18.51
C PRO A 20 -8.33 -4.15 -17.61
N SER A 21 -7.58 -3.10 -17.94
CA SER A 21 -6.48 -2.59 -17.12
C SER A 21 -6.95 -1.80 -15.89
N LEU A 22 -8.24 -1.44 -15.80
CA LEU A 22 -8.76 -0.62 -14.70
C LEU A 22 -9.45 -1.49 -13.65
N CYS A 23 -8.99 -1.40 -12.41
CA CYS A 23 -9.51 -2.15 -11.27
C CYS A 23 -9.90 -1.24 -10.10
N TYR A 24 -11.05 -1.50 -9.46
CA TYR A 24 -11.36 -0.90 -8.15
C TYR A 24 -10.62 -1.64 -7.04
N ILE A 25 -9.65 -0.94 -6.44
CA ILE A 25 -8.65 -1.51 -5.53
C ILE A 25 -9.30 -2.15 -4.30
N LYS A 26 -10.33 -1.51 -3.74
CA LYS A 26 -11.10 -2.00 -2.59
C LYS A 26 -11.56 -3.45 -2.74
N ASN A 27 -11.87 -3.87 -3.97
CA ASN A 27 -12.50 -5.16 -4.24
C ASN A 27 -11.48 -6.27 -4.55
N VAL A 28 -10.18 -5.97 -4.61
CA VAL A 28 -9.12 -6.93 -4.91
C VAL A 28 -8.09 -7.09 -3.78
N VAL A 29 -7.96 -6.08 -2.91
CA VAL A 29 -7.11 -6.18 -1.71
C VAL A 29 -7.70 -7.15 -0.69
N LYS A 30 -6.82 -7.88 0.00
CA LYS A 30 -7.14 -8.91 0.99
C LYS A 30 -6.59 -8.56 2.38
N ASN A 31 -5.50 -7.79 2.44
CA ASN A 31 -4.89 -7.38 3.69
C ASN A 31 -5.81 -6.38 4.42
N PRO A 32 -6.28 -6.67 5.64
CA PRO A 32 -7.21 -5.81 6.37
C PRO A 32 -6.61 -4.47 6.81
N ARG A 33 -5.28 -4.30 6.74
CA ARG A 33 -4.61 -3.02 7.02
C ARG A 33 -4.49 -2.11 5.79
N ILE A 34 -4.92 -2.58 4.61
CA ILE A 34 -5.09 -1.76 3.41
C ILE A 34 -6.57 -1.37 3.31
N ILE A 35 -6.86 -0.10 3.59
CA ILE A 35 -8.23 0.42 3.68
C ILE A 35 -8.47 1.36 2.51
N ILE A 36 -9.38 0.99 1.62
CA ILE A 36 -9.62 1.72 0.37
C ILE A 36 -11.07 2.20 0.28
N GLY A 37 -11.25 3.46 -0.10
CA GLY A 37 -12.54 4.06 -0.38
C GLY A 37 -13.17 3.58 -1.70
N ASP A 38 -14.50 3.65 -1.77
CA ASP A 38 -15.24 3.31 -3.00
C ASP A 38 -14.75 4.14 -4.21
N TYR A 39 -14.85 3.54 -5.40
CA TYR A 39 -14.51 4.15 -6.69
C TYR A 39 -13.04 4.52 -6.90
N THR A 40 -12.17 4.31 -5.91
CA THR A 40 -10.73 4.46 -6.08
C THR A 40 -10.19 3.33 -6.94
N TYR A 41 -9.50 3.70 -8.03
CA TYR A 41 -9.04 2.76 -9.03
C TYR A 41 -7.52 2.76 -9.19
N TYR A 42 -7.01 1.60 -9.61
CA TYR A 42 -5.66 1.41 -10.12
C TYR A 42 -5.76 1.02 -11.60
N ASP A 43 -4.94 1.62 -12.45
CA ASP A 43 -4.86 1.31 -13.88
C ASP A 43 -3.49 0.74 -14.24
N ASP A 44 -3.44 -0.57 -14.52
CA ASP A 44 -2.25 -1.29 -14.94
C ASP A 44 -2.58 -2.45 -15.86
N VAL A 45 -2.08 -2.39 -17.08
CA VAL A 45 -2.24 -3.43 -18.10
C VAL A 45 -1.59 -4.77 -17.70
N ASP A 46 -0.60 -4.76 -16.81
CA ASP A 46 0.15 -5.97 -16.43
C ASP A 46 -0.41 -6.66 -15.17
N GLY A 47 -1.33 -6.04 -14.44
CA GLY A 47 -1.84 -6.59 -13.19
C GLY A 47 -2.60 -5.62 -12.30
N ALA A 48 -3.70 -5.05 -12.81
CA ALA A 48 -4.53 -4.11 -12.05
C ALA A 48 -5.12 -4.68 -10.73
N ASP A 49 -5.28 -6.00 -10.63
CA ASP A 49 -5.74 -6.70 -9.42
C ASP A 49 -4.61 -6.98 -8.41
N GLN A 50 -3.36 -6.66 -8.76
CA GLN A 50 -2.17 -6.97 -7.97
C GLN A 50 -1.66 -5.76 -7.18
N PHE A 51 -2.53 -4.81 -6.86
CA PHE A 51 -2.19 -3.57 -6.14
C PHE A 51 -1.37 -3.83 -4.85
N GLU A 52 -1.64 -4.92 -4.11
CA GLU A 52 -0.89 -5.24 -2.89
C GLU A 52 0.61 -5.48 -3.13
N LYS A 53 1.03 -5.82 -4.35
CA LYS A 53 2.45 -5.94 -4.70
C LYS A 53 3.19 -4.60 -4.69
N HIS A 54 2.45 -3.50 -4.74
CA HIS A 54 2.93 -2.11 -4.68
C HIS A 54 2.92 -1.55 -3.25
N VAL A 55 2.77 -2.39 -2.24
CA VAL A 55 2.81 -2.01 -0.82
C VAL A 55 3.95 -2.78 -0.15
N SER A 56 5.17 -2.25 -0.25
CA SER A 56 6.38 -2.93 0.23
C SER A 56 6.66 -2.67 1.71
N HIS A 57 7.46 -3.58 2.30
CA HIS A 57 7.91 -3.49 3.69
C HIS A 57 6.77 -3.42 4.72
N PHE A 58 5.63 -4.04 4.40
CA PHE A 58 4.41 -3.94 5.17
C PHE A 58 4.20 -5.13 6.11
N TYR A 59 4.91 -5.11 7.24
CA TYR A 59 4.98 -6.25 8.14
C TYR A 59 3.95 -6.21 9.28
N ASP A 60 3.39 -7.38 9.62
CA ASP A 60 2.34 -7.51 10.63
C ASP A 60 2.73 -7.00 12.02
N PHE A 61 3.98 -7.19 12.42
CA PHE A 61 4.47 -6.79 13.74
C PHE A 61 4.64 -5.28 13.89
N ILE A 62 4.66 -4.50 12.79
CA ILE A 62 4.70 -3.03 12.85
C ILE A 62 3.30 -2.49 13.08
N GLY A 63 2.32 -3.02 12.34
CA GLY A 63 0.90 -2.69 12.51
C GLY A 63 0.51 -1.30 12.00
N ASP A 64 1.34 -0.68 11.16
CA ASP A 64 0.94 0.50 10.38
C ASP A 64 -0.14 0.13 9.35
N ARG A 65 -0.80 1.14 8.79
CA ARG A 65 -1.89 0.99 7.82
C ARG A 65 -1.64 1.83 6.58
N LEU A 66 -2.15 1.35 5.45
CA LEU A 66 -2.30 2.13 4.22
C LEU A 66 -3.77 2.49 4.06
N ILE A 67 -4.08 3.79 4.07
CA ILE A 67 -5.45 4.31 4.01
C ILE A 67 -5.56 5.20 2.79
N ILE A 68 -6.44 4.86 1.85
CA ILE A 68 -6.70 5.65 0.65
C ILE A 68 -8.20 5.96 0.58
N GLY A 69 -8.52 7.24 0.42
CA GLY A 69 -9.89 7.73 0.33
C GLY A 69 -10.64 7.26 -0.93
N LYS A 70 -11.79 7.89 -1.17
CA LYS A 70 -12.68 7.60 -2.30
C LYS A 70 -12.28 8.39 -3.54
N PHE A 71 -12.67 7.89 -4.70
CA PHE A 71 -12.52 8.55 -6.01
C PHE A 71 -11.08 8.94 -6.36
N CYS A 72 -10.08 8.21 -5.85
CA CYS A 72 -8.69 8.41 -6.24
C CYS A 72 -8.39 7.72 -7.57
N ALA A 73 -7.47 8.31 -8.32
CA ALA A 73 -6.95 7.79 -9.59
C ALA A 73 -5.48 7.44 -9.41
N ILE A 74 -5.14 6.15 -9.45
CA ILE A 74 -3.77 5.68 -9.24
C ILE A 74 -3.25 5.04 -10.53
N ALA A 75 -2.20 5.62 -11.09
CA ALA A 75 -1.58 5.10 -12.30
C ALA A 75 -0.56 4.00 -12.00
N LYS A 76 -0.28 3.20 -13.04
CA LYS A 76 0.71 2.12 -13.06
C LYS A 76 2.03 2.46 -12.36
N GLY A 77 2.58 1.46 -11.66
CA GLY A 77 3.93 1.52 -11.10
C GLY A 77 4.05 2.37 -9.83
N ILE A 78 2.94 2.76 -9.22
CA ILE A 78 2.91 3.29 -7.85
C ILE A 78 3.68 2.37 -6.91
N GLU A 79 4.34 2.94 -5.92
CA GLU A 79 4.95 2.18 -4.83
C GLU A 79 4.69 2.89 -3.50
N PHE A 80 4.06 2.19 -2.56
CA PHE A 80 3.91 2.61 -1.18
C PHE A 80 4.96 1.88 -0.34
N VAL A 81 6.01 2.60 0.04
CA VAL A 81 7.01 2.09 0.98
C VAL A 81 6.46 2.27 2.38
N MET A 82 6.28 1.17 3.11
CA MET A 82 5.78 1.17 4.48
C MET A 82 6.91 1.16 5.51
N ASN A 83 6.57 1.26 6.79
CA ASN A 83 7.55 1.53 7.85
C ASN A 83 8.61 0.43 8.05
N GLY A 84 8.38 -0.79 7.56
CA GLY A 84 9.36 -1.87 7.67
C GLY A 84 10.66 -1.65 6.90
N ALA A 85 10.70 -0.62 6.04
CA ALA A 85 11.92 -0.22 5.35
C ALA A 85 12.89 0.55 6.27
N ASN A 86 12.43 1.03 7.42
CA ASN A 86 13.19 1.91 8.28
C ASN A 86 14.19 1.12 9.14
N HIS A 87 15.47 1.45 9.00
CA HIS A 87 16.52 0.93 9.87
C HIS A 87 16.59 1.72 11.18
N ARG A 88 17.11 1.10 12.23
CA ARG A 88 17.50 1.77 13.48
C ARG A 88 18.58 2.83 13.18
N MET A 89 18.47 4.04 13.76
CA MET A 89 19.32 5.20 13.43
C MET A 89 19.93 5.94 14.64
N ASP A 90 19.69 5.44 15.85
CA ASP A 90 20.20 6.00 17.12
C ASP A 90 21.60 5.46 17.51
N GLY A 91 22.18 4.57 16.71
CA GLY A 91 23.50 3.97 16.93
C GLY A 91 24.61 4.58 16.06
N VAL A 92 25.79 3.97 16.12
CA VAL A 92 26.95 4.33 15.27
C VAL A 92 26.80 3.87 13.81
N THR A 93 25.81 3.02 13.52
CA THR A 93 25.55 2.42 12.21
C THR A 93 24.08 2.07 12.08
N THR A 94 23.59 2.06 10.84
CA THR A 94 22.25 1.57 10.49
C THR A 94 22.25 0.11 10.06
N TYR A 95 23.39 -0.58 10.08
CA TYR A 95 23.52 -1.96 9.60
C TYR A 95 22.74 -2.95 10.49
N PRO A 96 21.81 -3.75 9.94
CA PRO A 96 20.95 -4.63 10.73
C PRO A 96 21.65 -5.97 11.01
N PHE A 97 22.63 -5.99 11.91
CA PHE A 97 23.39 -7.21 12.24
C PHE A 97 22.48 -8.41 12.58
N TYR A 98 21.37 -8.15 13.27
CA TYR A 98 20.41 -9.13 13.76
C TYR A 98 19.74 -9.98 12.65
N ILE A 99 19.77 -9.56 11.37
CA ILE A 99 19.20 -10.34 10.25
C ILE A 99 20.25 -11.13 9.45
N MET A 100 21.54 -10.94 9.70
CA MET A 100 22.61 -11.47 8.84
C MET A 100 22.96 -12.94 9.12
N GLY A 101 22.47 -13.51 10.22
CA GLY A 101 22.79 -14.88 10.62
C GLY A 101 24.23 -15.05 11.12
N GLY A 102 24.69 -16.30 11.22
CA GLY A 102 26.00 -16.63 11.81
C GLY A 102 26.16 -16.11 13.24
N ASP A 103 27.38 -15.73 13.62
CA ASP A 103 27.66 -15.15 14.94
C ASP A 103 26.87 -13.85 15.19
N TRP A 104 26.55 -13.11 14.12
CA TRP A 104 25.79 -11.85 14.18
C TRP A 104 24.29 -12.04 14.33
N GLY A 105 23.75 -13.21 13.96
CA GLY A 105 22.32 -13.52 14.12
C GLY A 105 21.88 -13.62 15.59
N SER A 106 22.84 -13.68 16.52
CA SER A 106 22.57 -13.57 17.97
C SER A 106 22.41 -12.13 18.46
N ALA A 107 22.67 -11.13 17.60
CA ALA A 107 22.46 -9.73 17.94
C ALA A 107 20.99 -9.46 18.24
N ILE A 108 20.74 -8.65 19.26
CA ILE A 108 19.39 -8.30 19.70
C ILE A 108 18.72 -7.48 18.60
N ALA A 109 17.59 -7.98 18.09
CA ALA A 109 16.75 -7.24 17.17
C ALA A 109 16.16 -6.00 17.87
N PRO A 110 16.04 -4.86 17.17
CA PRO A 110 15.45 -3.66 17.75
C PRO A 110 14.00 -3.90 18.16
N VAL A 111 13.62 -3.34 19.31
CA VAL A 111 12.20 -3.26 19.66
C VAL A 111 11.52 -2.15 18.86
N LYS A 112 10.19 -2.18 18.76
CA LYS A 112 9.41 -1.26 17.93
C LYS A 112 9.76 0.22 18.18
N ASP A 113 9.98 0.60 19.42
CA ASP A 113 10.26 1.98 19.83
C ASP A 113 11.69 2.45 19.48
N GLU A 114 12.59 1.53 19.09
CA GLU A 114 13.94 1.85 18.60
C GLU A 114 13.97 2.05 17.06
N LEU A 115 12.86 1.78 16.38
CA LEU A 115 12.73 2.00 14.94
C LEU A 115 12.12 3.39 14.68
N PRO A 116 12.60 4.15 13.67
CA PRO A 116 12.07 5.47 13.35
C PRO A 116 10.76 5.37 12.55
N LEU A 117 9.71 4.82 13.18
CA LEU A 117 8.38 4.67 12.59
C LEU A 117 7.69 6.04 12.44
N LYS A 118 6.97 6.21 11.33
CA LYS A 118 6.33 7.46 10.88
C LYS A 118 4.81 7.43 10.95
N GLY A 119 4.23 6.26 11.20
CA GLY A 119 2.78 6.07 11.36
C GLY A 119 2.13 5.53 10.09
N ASP A 120 0.82 5.73 9.99
CA ASP A 120 0.03 5.27 8.85
C ASP A 120 0.25 6.15 7.62
N THR A 121 0.27 5.54 6.43
CA THR A 121 0.23 6.27 5.16
C THR A 121 -1.22 6.60 4.82
N VAL A 122 -1.53 7.90 4.67
CA VAL A 122 -2.90 8.38 4.41
C VAL A 122 -2.96 9.20 3.13
N VAL A 123 -3.70 8.69 2.15
CA VAL A 123 -4.11 9.42 0.94
C VAL A 123 -5.58 9.83 1.10
N GLY A 124 -5.88 11.11 0.88
CA GLY A 124 -7.22 11.66 0.99
C GLY A 124 -8.20 11.16 -0.08
N ASN A 125 -9.31 11.87 -0.24
CA ASN A 125 -10.26 11.62 -1.34
C ASN A 125 -9.87 12.45 -2.57
N ASP A 126 -10.26 12.00 -3.76
CA ASP A 126 -10.09 12.74 -5.02
C ASP A 126 -8.61 13.09 -5.34
N VAL A 127 -7.70 12.20 -4.95
CA VAL A 127 -6.27 12.34 -5.24
C VAL A 127 -5.94 11.64 -6.54
N TRP A 128 -5.25 12.34 -7.44
CA TRP A 128 -4.65 11.75 -8.62
C TRP A 128 -3.14 11.51 -8.39
N ILE A 129 -2.71 10.26 -8.49
CA ILE A 129 -1.32 9.85 -8.39
C ILE A 129 -0.83 9.39 -9.76
N GLY A 130 0.20 10.08 -10.27
CA GLY A 130 0.82 9.79 -11.56
C GLY A 130 1.63 8.50 -11.59
N GLN A 131 2.08 8.14 -12.79
CA GLN A 131 2.81 6.90 -13.03
C GLN A 131 4.16 6.90 -12.30
N ASN A 132 4.56 5.74 -11.76
CA ASN A 132 5.86 5.52 -11.10
C ASN A 132 6.14 6.43 -9.90
N VAL A 133 5.10 6.92 -9.22
CA VAL A 133 5.27 7.67 -7.97
C VAL A 133 5.67 6.71 -6.85
N THR A 134 6.61 7.14 -6.00
CA THR A 134 6.92 6.47 -4.74
C THR A 134 6.42 7.32 -3.58
N VAL A 135 5.59 6.73 -2.72
CA VAL A 135 5.08 7.32 -1.48
C VAL A 135 5.87 6.72 -0.32
N MET A 136 6.51 7.57 0.47
CA MET A 136 7.35 7.17 1.60
C MET A 136 6.54 7.07 2.91
N PRO A 137 7.04 6.36 3.93
CA PRO A 137 6.46 6.34 5.28
C PRO A 137 6.54 7.70 5.98
#